data_AF-A0A382IRF5-F1
#
_entry.id   AF-A0A382IRF5-F1
#
_cell.length_a   1.000
_cell.length_b   1.000
_cell.length_c   1.000
_cell.angle_alpha   90.00
_cell.angle_beta   90.00
_cell.angle_gamma   90.00
#
_symmetry.space_group_name_H-M   'P 1'
#
loop_
_entity.id
_entity.type
_entity.pdbx_description
1 polymer ?
#
loop_
_entity_poly.entity_id
_entity_poly.type
_entity_poly.pdbx_seq_one_letter_code
_entity_poly.pdbx_strand_id
1 'polypeptide(L)'
;MVHDEIMLEKYAFKLTAQIELKIDKFGIPLEYHPADRYENKRSLKLNAYGDKPFCRFTLKPHGIPDLSLNKAGVYAIAGASVKYIGKTNTTLNQRFNGYGSIQPRNCYEGGQSTNCHINQ
;
A
#
# COMPACT_ATOMS: atom_id res chain seq x y z
N MET A 1 10.14 13.43 -14.53
CA MET A 1 10.76 13.97 -13.30
C MET A 1 9.73 13.85 -12.20
N VAL A 2 10.02 13.12 -11.11
CA VAL A 2 9.16 13.17 -9.93
C VAL A 2 9.45 14.52 -9.28
N HIS A 3 8.47 15.42 -9.27
CA HIS A 3 8.59 16.64 -8.49
C HIS A 3 8.52 16.27 -7.01
N ASP A 4 9.41 16.84 -6.20
CA ASP A 4 9.43 16.63 -4.74
C ASP A 4 8.17 17.18 -4.05
N GLU A 5 7.30 17.84 -4.80
CA GLU A 5 6.02 18.35 -4.35
C GLU A 5 4.98 18.24 -5.47
N ILE A 6 3.74 17.93 -5.09
CA ILE A 6 2.57 18.05 -5.96
C ILE A 6 1.52 18.93 -5.29
N MET A 7 0.82 19.73 -6.08
CA MET A 7 -0.32 20.52 -5.61
C MET A 7 -1.61 19.79 -5.91
N LEU A 8 -2.42 19.56 -4.88
CA LEU A 8 -3.78 19.05 -4.99
C LEU A 8 -4.73 20.11 -4.46
N GLU A 9 -5.45 20.76 -5.38
CA GLU A 9 -6.19 21.98 -5.10
C GLU A 9 -5.27 23.03 -4.46
N LYS A 10 -5.56 23.43 -3.22
CA LYS A 10 -4.79 24.40 -2.42
C LYS A 10 -3.80 23.76 -1.44
N TYR A 11 -3.60 22.44 -1.49
CA TYR A 11 -2.77 21.70 -0.55
C TYR A 11 -1.51 21.16 -1.22
N ALA A 12 -0.36 21.51 -0.66
CA ALA A 12 0.93 20.98 -1.07
C ALA A 12 1.19 19.61 -0.43
N PHE A 13 1.53 18.62 -1.25
CA PHE A 13 1.95 17.29 -0.83
C PHE A 13 3.42 17.09 -1.18
N LYS A 14 4.25 16.90 -0.16
CA LYS A 14 5.70 16.68 -0.33
C LYS A 14 6.03 15.20 -0.44
N LEU A 15 6.96 14.88 -1.34
CA LEU A 15 7.49 13.52 -1.49
C LEU A 15 8.12 13.07 -0.17
N THR A 16 7.46 12.11 0.46
CA THR A 16 7.82 11.59 1.79
C THR A 16 8.56 10.25 1.69
N ALA A 17 8.18 9.41 0.73
CA ALA A 17 8.80 8.12 0.51
C ALA A 17 8.49 7.59 -0.89
N GLN A 18 9.33 6.67 -1.36
CA GLN A 18 9.12 5.88 -2.56
C GLN A 18 8.65 4.47 -2.17
N ILE A 19 7.82 3.85 -3.01
CA ILE A 19 7.46 2.44 -2.86
C ILE A 19 8.63 1.61 -3.39
N GLU A 20 9.19 0.77 -2.52
CA GLU A 20 10.25 -0.18 -2.88
C GLU A 20 9.66 -1.58 -2.97
N LEU A 21 9.53 -2.08 -4.21
CA LEU A 21 9.02 -3.42 -4.48
C LEU A 21 10.07 -4.48 -4.09
N LYS A 22 9.59 -5.60 -3.57
CA LYS A 22 10.38 -6.81 -3.45
C LYS A 22 10.44 -7.50 -4.82
N ILE A 23 11.63 -7.58 -5.39
CA ILE A 23 11.91 -8.13 -6.71
C ILE A 23 12.74 -9.42 -6.61
N ASP A 24 12.71 -10.24 -7.66
CA ASP A 24 13.62 -11.36 -7.83
C ASP A 24 15.00 -10.93 -8.37
N LYS A 25 15.87 -11.90 -8.65
CA LYS A 25 17.23 -11.65 -9.19
C LYS A 25 17.26 -11.04 -10.60
N PHE A 26 16.13 -11.04 -11.31
CA PHE A 26 15.97 -10.49 -12.65
C PHE A 26 15.25 -9.13 -12.64
N GLY A 27 14.89 -8.61 -11.47
CA GLY A 27 14.15 -7.35 -11.34
C GLY A 27 12.65 -7.48 -11.51
N ILE A 28 12.10 -8.69 -11.53
CA ILE A 28 10.66 -8.93 -11.65
C ILE A 28 10.02 -8.85 -10.25
N PRO A 29 8.93 -8.10 -10.06
CA PRO A 29 8.20 -8.07 -8.79
C PRO A 29 7.75 -9.47 -8.36
N LEU A 30 7.97 -9.80 -7.09
CA LEU A 30 7.48 -11.05 -6.52
C LEU A 30 5.99 -10.97 -6.24
N GLU A 31 5.23 -11.91 -6.82
CA GLU A 31 3.80 -12.06 -6.61
C GLU A 31 3.48 -13.06 -5.49
N TYR A 32 2.39 -12.79 -4.78
CA TYR A 32 1.90 -13.58 -3.65
C TYR A 32 0.39 -13.77 -3.74
N HIS A 33 -0.09 -14.92 -3.27
CA HIS A 33 -1.52 -15.24 -3.13
C HIS A 33 -1.86 -15.44 -1.64
N PRO A 34 -2.15 -14.36 -0.88
CA PRO A 34 -2.41 -14.44 0.55
C PRO A 34 -3.66 -15.25 0.89
N ALA A 35 -4.69 -15.21 0.04
CA ALA A 35 -5.95 -15.91 0.26
C ALA A 35 -5.73 -17.40 0.55
N ASP A 36 -4.86 -18.05 -0.22
CA ASP A 36 -4.54 -19.49 -0.12
C ASP A 36 -3.98 -19.90 1.25
N ARG A 37 -3.41 -18.95 2.00
CA ARG A 37 -2.84 -19.18 3.32
C ARG A 37 -3.85 -18.97 4.46
N TYR A 38 -5.08 -18.54 4.16
CA TYR A 38 -6.09 -18.29 5.18
C TYR A 38 -6.88 -19.55 5.53
N GLU A 39 -6.89 -19.94 6.80
CA GLU A 39 -7.77 -20.99 7.30
C GLU A 39 -9.21 -20.46 7.40
N ASN A 40 -9.96 -20.51 6.29
CA ASN A 40 -11.29 -19.96 6.16
C ASN A 40 -12.37 -20.85 6.80
N LYS A 41 -12.35 -21.01 8.13
CA LYS A 41 -13.30 -21.87 8.88
C LYS A 41 -14.77 -21.53 8.68
N ARG A 42 -15.07 -20.31 8.25
CA ARG A 42 -16.42 -19.78 8.07
C ARG A 42 -16.89 -19.80 6.61
N SER A 43 -16.10 -20.36 5.69
CA SER A 43 -16.38 -20.40 4.26
C SER A 43 -16.77 -19.03 3.68
N LEU A 44 -16.09 -17.97 4.14
CA LEU A 44 -16.29 -16.60 3.65
C LEU A 44 -15.97 -16.54 2.16
N LYS A 45 -16.72 -15.73 1.40
CA LYS A 45 -16.39 -15.45 0.00
C LYS A 45 -15.20 -14.49 -0.07
N LEU A 46 -14.46 -14.55 -1.18
CA LEU A 46 -13.47 -13.52 -1.50
C LEU A 46 -14.20 -12.21 -1.81
N ASN A 47 -13.59 -11.08 -1.43
CA ASN A 47 -14.07 -9.79 -1.90
C ASN A 47 -13.62 -9.53 -3.35
N ALA A 48 -14.14 -8.48 -3.98
CA ALA A 48 -13.90 -8.13 -5.39
C ALA A 48 -12.42 -7.98 -5.79
N TYR A 49 -11.53 -7.86 -4.82
CA TYR A 49 -10.10 -7.64 -4.98
C TYR A 49 -9.25 -8.78 -4.41
N GLY A 50 -9.88 -9.78 -3.78
CA GLY A 50 -9.21 -10.79 -2.96
C GLY A 50 -8.57 -11.93 -3.74
N ASP A 51 -9.03 -12.17 -4.97
CA ASP A 51 -8.60 -13.26 -5.86
C ASP A 51 -7.57 -12.79 -6.90
N LYS A 52 -6.54 -12.08 -6.45
CA LYS A 52 -5.50 -11.54 -7.33
C LYS A 52 -4.10 -11.84 -6.79
N PRO A 53 -3.07 -11.85 -7.65
CA PRO A 53 -1.70 -11.76 -7.18
C PRO A 53 -1.46 -10.38 -6.56
N PHE A 54 -0.66 -10.34 -5.49
CA PHE A 54 -0.25 -9.09 -4.83
C PHE A 54 1.27 -9.01 -4.78
N CYS A 55 1.81 -7.80 -4.88
CA CYS A 55 3.23 -7.56 -4.66
C CYS A 55 3.54 -7.48 -3.15
N ARG A 56 4.82 -7.56 -2.81
CA ARG A 56 5.31 -7.13 -1.48
C ARG A 56 6.15 -5.88 -1.62
N PHE A 57 5.91 -4.88 -0.78
CA PHE A 57 6.67 -3.64 -0.82
C PHE A 57 6.80 -2.96 0.54
N THR A 58 7.76 -2.06 0.64
CA THR A 58 7.97 -1.18 1.79
C THR A 58 8.04 0.27 1.33
N LEU A 59 7.99 1.21 2.29
CA LEU A 59 8.29 2.60 2.03
C LEU A 59 9.78 2.85 2.25
N LYS A 60 10.46 3.37 1.25
CA LYS A 60 11.81 3.91 1.34
C LYS A 60 11.70 5.42 1.57
N PRO A 61 12.05 5.92 2.76
CA PRO A 61 11.96 7.35 3.07
C PRO A 61 12.73 8.21 2.07
N HIS A 62 12.16 9.37 1.75
CA HIS A 62 12.83 10.44 1.01
C HIS A 62 13.26 11.53 2.01
N GLY A 63 14.55 11.85 2.06
CA GLY A 63 15.11 12.78 3.05
C GLY A 63 15.36 12.13 4.43
N ILE A 64 15.14 12.87 5.52
CA ILE A 64 15.43 12.39 6.89
C ILE A 64 14.43 11.29 7.29
N PRO A 65 14.87 10.02 7.46
CA PRO A 65 14.01 8.83 7.46
C PRO A 65 12.91 8.77 8.52
N ASP A 66 13.18 9.23 9.74
CA ASP A 66 12.33 8.90 10.90
C ASP A 66 11.19 9.88 11.18
N LEU A 67 11.28 11.11 10.68
CA LEU A 67 10.30 12.15 11.02
C LEU A 67 9.08 12.17 10.10
N SER A 68 9.20 11.67 8.88
CA SER A 68 8.15 11.80 7.85
C SER A 68 7.20 10.59 7.84
N LEU A 69 7.70 9.38 8.08
CA LEU A 69 6.89 8.15 8.06
C LEU A 69 6.14 7.86 9.36
N ASN A 70 6.58 8.45 10.47
CA ASN A 70 6.00 8.22 11.81
C ASN A 70 4.86 9.17 12.17
N LYS A 71 4.16 9.71 11.16
CA LYS A 71 3.07 10.69 11.34
C LYS A 71 1.73 10.16 10.82
N ALA A 72 0.66 10.59 11.51
CA ALA A 72 -0.71 10.50 11.04
C ALA A 72 -1.04 11.64 10.07
N GLY A 73 -2.08 11.48 9.26
CA GLY A 73 -2.54 12.53 8.36
C GLY A 73 -3.09 12.02 7.04
N VAL A 74 -3.14 12.93 6.07
CA VAL A 74 -3.57 12.67 4.69
C VAL A 74 -2.34 12.45 3.82
N TYR A 75 -2.40 11.48 2.91
CA TYR A 75 -1.33 11.15 1.99
C TYR A 75 -1.87 10.90 0.58
N ALA A 76 -1.00 11.03 -0.41
CA ALA A 76 -1.28 10.68 -1.80
C ALA A 76 -0.30 9.58 -2.27
N ILE A 77 -0.80 8.64 -3.07
CA ILE A 77 0.02 7.70 -3.84
C ILE A 77 0.01 8.19 -5.28
N ALA A 78 1.20 8.43 -5.83
CA ALA A 78 1.37 9.02 -7.16
C ALA A 78 2.46 8.32 -7.96
N GLY A 79 2.22 8.21 -9.27
CA GLY A 79 3.21 7.89 -10.29
C GLY A 79 3.29 9.05 -11.28
N ALA A 80 2.98 8.79 -12.56
CA ALA A 80 2.79 9.87 -13.56
C ALA A 80 1.58 10.78 -13.24
N SER A 81 0.60 10.27 -12.50
CA SER A 81 -0.55 11.00 -11.96
C SER A 81 -0.82 10.54 -10.54
N VAL A 82 -1.58 11.31 -9.76
CA VAL A 82 -2.14 10.81 -8.50
C VAL A 82 -3.07 9.65 -8.79
N LYS A 83 -2.92 8.57 -8.02
CA LYS A 83 -3.72 7.34 -8.13
C LYS A 83 -4.66 7.16 -6.95
N TYR A 84 -4.27 7.64 -5.79
CA TYR A 84 -5.06 7.48 -4.57
C TYR A 84 -4.75 8.57 -3.56
N ILE A 85 -5.77 9.01 -2.84
CA ILE A 85 -5.66 9.90 -1.68
C ILE A 85 -6.26 9.15 -0.49
N GLY A 86 -5.50 9.03 0.59
CA GLY A 86 -5.91 8.32 1.78
C GLY A 86 -5.61 9.10 3.05
N LYS A 87 -6.14 8.59 4.16
CA LYS A 87 -5.81 9.08 5.50
C LYS A 87 -5.39 7.94 6.41
N THR A 88 -4.60 8.26 7.43
CA THR A 88 -4.28 7.35 8.53
C THR A 88 -4.31 8.10 9.86
N ASN A 89 -4.84 7.46 10.89
CA ASN A 89 -4.82 7.96 12.26
C ASN A 89 -3.62 7.41 13.06
N THR A 90 -2.86 6.49 12.46
CA THR A 90 -1.63 5.91 13.03
C THR A 90 -0.42 6.46 12.27
N THR A 91 0.68 5.71 12.12
CA THR A 91 1.79 6.16 11.26
C THR A 91 1.55 5.80 9.79
N LEU A 92 2.14 6.59 8.88
CA LEU A 92 2.18 6.29 7.44
C LEU A 92 2.82 4.91 7.20
N ASN A 93 3.90 4.59 7.91
CA ASN A 93 4.55 3.28 7.83
C ASN A 93 3.58 2.13 8.19
N GLN A 94 2.86 2.24 9.30
CA GLN A 94 1.87 1.23 9.70
C GLN A 94 0.72 1.10 8.68
N ARG A 95 0.25 2.20 8.11
CA ARG A 95 -0.79 2.19 7.08
C ARG A 95 -0.32 1.45 5.82
N PHE A 96 0.89 1.72 5.37
CA PHE A 96 1.48 1.12 4.18
C PHE A 96 1.94 -0.32 4.40
N ASN A 97 2.28 -0.73 5.62
CA ASN A 97 2.49 -2.16 5.93
C ASN A 97 1.24 -2.99 5.61
N GLY A 98 0.04 -2.43 5.82
CA GLY A 98 -1.21 -3.09 5.45
C GLY A 98 -1.41 -3.23 3.94
N TYR A 99 -0.83 -2.33 3.14
CA TYR A 99 -0.88 -2.37 1.68
C TYR A 99 0.23 -3.24 1.10
N GLY A 100 1.47 -3.04 1.55
CA GLY A 100 2.66 -3.72 1.06
C GLY A 100 2.84 -5.16 1.54
N SER A 101 2.02 -5.63 2.48
CA SER A 101 1.99 -7.04 2.89
C SER A 101 0.55 -7.44 3.22
N ILE A 102 -0.21 -7.79 2.19
CA ILE A 102 -1.63 -8.15 2.31
C ILE A 102 -1.81 -9.31 3.29
N GLN A 103 -2.63 -9.06 4.32
CA GLN A 103 -3.03 -10.09 5.27
C GLN A 103 -4.09 -10.99 4.62
N PRO A 104 -3.98 -12.33 4.73
CA PRO A 104 -4.93 -13.26 4.11
C PRO A 104 -6.40 -12.95 4.40
N ARG A 105 -6.71 -12.54 5.64
CA ARG A 105 -8.06 -12.12 6.05
C ARG A 105 -8.63 -10.96 5.22
N ASN A 106 -7.79 -10.07 4.72
CA ASN A 106 -8.23 -8.92 3.92
C ASN A 106 -8.71 -9.31 2.53
N CYS A 107 -8.42 -10.52 2.04
CA CYS A 107 -8.91 -11.03 0.76
C CYS A 107 -10.39 -11.48 0.82
N TYR A 108 -10.95 -11.65 2.02
CA TYR A 108 -12.32 -12.16 2.21
C TYR A 108 -13.32 -11.06 2.57
N GLU A 109 -14.61 -11.35 2.42
CA GLU A 109 -15.70 -10.48 2.88
C GLU A 109 -15.57 -10.12 4.37
N GLY A 110 -15.84 -8.85 4.69
CA GLY A 110 -15.62 -8.28 6.02
C GLY A 110 -14.14 -8.02 6.39
N GLY A 111 -13.20 -8.28 5.48
CA GLY A 111 -11.81 -7.82 5.57
C GLY A 111 -11.61 -6.39 5.06
N GLN A 112 -10.39 -5.85 5.18
CA GLN A 112 -10.05 -4.52 4.64
C GLN A 112 -9.74 -4.60 3.14
N SER A 113 -10.79 -4.67 2.31
CA SER A 113 -10.68 -4.82 0.86
C SER A 113 -9.90 -3.69 0.16
N THR A 114 -9.89 -2.48 0.73
CA THR A 114 -9.05 -1.37 0.24
C THR A 114 -7.58 -1.74 0.19
N ASN A 115 -7.08 -2.59 1.10
CA ASN A 115 -5.68 -3.00 1.06
C ASN A 115 -5.39 -3.81 -0.20
N CYS A 116 -6.28 -4.75 -0.53
CA CYS A 116 -6.21 -5.53 -1.74
C CYS A 116 -6.35 -4.64 -2.99
N HIS A 117 -7.21 -3.63 -2.96
CA HIS A 117 -7.39 -2.73 -4.10
C HIS A 117 -6.15 -1.88 -4.40
N ILE A 118 -5.45 -1.41 -3.36
CA ILE A 118 -4.26 -0.56 -3.52
C ILE A 118 -3.04 -1.35 -4.01
N ASN A 119 -2.92 -2.62 -3.66
CA ASN A 119 -1.83 -3.49 -4.09
C ASN A 119 -2.23 -4.30 -5.35
N GLN A 120 -2.70 -3.60 -6.38
CA GLN A 120 -3.05 -4.15 -7.69
C GLN A 120 -2.38 -3.34 -8.79
#